data_AF-A0ABC8LYK7-F1
#
_entry.id   AF-A0ABC8LYK7-F1
#
_cell.length_a   1.000
_cell.length_b   1.000
_cell.length_c   1.000
_cell.angle_alpha   90.00
_cell.angle_beta   90.00
_cell.angle_gamma   90.00
#
_symmetry.space_group_name_H-M   'P 1'
#
loop_
_entity.id
_entity.type
_entity.pdbx_description
1 polymer ?
#
loop_
_entity_poly.entity_id
_entity_poly.type
_entity_poly.pdbx_seq_one_letter_code
_entity_poly.pdbx_strand_id
1 'polypeptide(L)'
;MKKFDFTTERFVNLPLPIPSCYLVDDAVLSVVGDDEKLSVSHFDYRSYVMRIWVSNKVEEAKDLSWRSDVVLKVDFNKFIWKVDFDIMYVESFLFDEENKVAISCDLGLVEDEKKARIYIVGEDMFKQVYKSTVKVTHLDWPRVITYVPSLVRIQESTPKGEKKRRFALT
;
A
#
# COMPACT_ATOMS: atom_id res chain seq x y z
N MET A 1 -12.20 0.16 8.75
CA MET A 1 -11.44 1.29 8.19
C MET A 1 -12.29 2.58 8.26
N LYS A 2 -11.68 3.76 8.41
CA LYS A 2 -12.38 5.04 8.58
C LYS A 2 -11.91 6.07 7.55
N LYS A 3 -12.79 6.96 7.11
CA LYS A 3 -12.44 8.20 6.39
C LYS A 3 -12.73 9.41 7.26
N PHE A 4 -11.99 10.49 7.08
CA PHE A 4 -12.30 11.77 7.73
C PHE A 4 -13.32 12.52 6.88
N ASP A 5 -14.47 12.85 7.48
CA ASP A 5 -15.47 13.72 6.87
C ASP A 5 -15.20 15.16 7.31
N PHE A 6 -14.76 15.99 6.36
CA PHE A 6 -14.45 17.40 6.60
C PHE A 6 -15.70 18.26 6.82
N THR A 7 -16.88 17.83 6.35
CA THR A 7 -18.13 18.58 6.57
C THR A 7 -18.61 18.43 8.01
N THR A 8 -18.41 17.26 8.61
CA THR A 8 -18.81 16.98 10.00
C THR A 8 -17.65 16.97 10.99
N GLU A 9 -16.42 17.18 10.51
CA GLU A 9 -15.14 17.10 11.24
C GLU A 9 -15.00 15.81 12.07
N ARG A 10 -15.43 14.66 11.51
CA ARG A 10 -15.49 13.38 12.22
C ARG A 10 -14.97 12.22 11.38
N PHE A 11 -14.48 11.18 12.07
CA PHE A 11 -14.16 9.91 11.43
C PHE A 11 -15.42 9.08 11.20
N VAL A 12 -15.78 8.90 9.94
CA VAL A 12 -16.91 8.08 9.50
C VAL A 12 -16.42 6.75 8.91
N ASN A 13 -17.31 5.77 8.80
CA ASN A 13 -16.97 4.48 8.18
C ASN A 13 -16.66 4.68 6.70
N LEU A 14 -15.54 4.09 6.26
CA LEU A 14 -15.25 3.94 4.85
C LEU A 14 -16.01 2.71 4.36
N PRO A 15 -16.99 2.82 3.45
CA PRO A 15 -17.62 1.63 2.86
C PRO A 15 -16.52 0.87 2.11
N LEU A 16 -16.31 -0.42 2.40
CA LEU A 16 -15.34 -1.27 1.72
C LEU A 16 -16.09 -2.25 0.79
N PRO A 17 -15.52 -2.66 -0.35
CA PRO A 17 -16.13 -3.60 -1.30
C PRO A 17 -15.99 -5.06 -0.87
N ILE A 18 -15.65 -5.30 0.39
CA ILE A 18 -15.30 -6.63 0.91
C ILE A 18 -16.59 -7.32 1.41
N PRO A 19 -16.86 -8.57 1.01
CA PRO A 19 -17.96 -9.35 1.57
C PRO A 19 -17.77 -9.49 3.08
N SER A 20 -18.82 -9.27 3.87
CA SER A 20 -18.84 -9.20 5.35
C SER A 20 -17.61 -9.82 6.02
N CYS A 21 -16.75 -8.97 6.59
CA CYS A 21 -15.51 -9.37 7.22
C CYS A 21 -15.78 -10.43 8.30
N TYR A 22 -15.29 -11.66 8.10
CA TYR A 22 -15.13 -12.57 9.24
C TYR A 22 -13.96 -12.05 10.08
N LEU A 23 -13.95 -12.35 11.39
CA LEU A 23 -12.92 -11.91 12.35
C LEU A 23 -11.47 -12.30 11.96
N VAL A 24 -11.30 -13.09 10.91
CA VAL A 24 -10.04 -13.66 10.44
C VAL A 24 -9.54 -12.98 9.17
N ASP A 25 -10.34 -12.17 8.49
CA ASP A 25 -9.97 -11.60 7.18
C ASP A 25 -9.03 -10.40 7.34
N ASP A 26 -7.99 -10.35 6.50
CA ASP A 26 -7.05 -9.24 6.45
C ASP A 26 -7.41 -8.27 5.33
N ALA A 27 -7.44 -6.99 5.64
CA ALA A 27 -7.84 -5.94 4.71
C ALA A 27 -6.91 -4.73 4.82
N VAL A 28 -6.19 -4.45 3.73
CA VAL A 28 -5.19 -3.38 3.66
C VAL A 28 -5.59 -2.40 2.58
N LEU A 29 -5.36 -1.10 2.83
CA LEU A 29 -5.58 -0.03 1.86
C LEU A 29 -4.25 0.51 1.36
N SER A 30 -4.22 0.87 0.08
CA SER A 30 -3.10 1.54 -0.55
C SER A 30 -3.57 2.56 -1.58
N VAL A 31 -2.67 3.42 -2.04
CA VAL A 31 -2.91 4.38 -3.13
C VAL A 31 -2.44 3.73 -4.43
N VAL A 32 -3.19 3.94 -5.50
CA VAL A 32 -2.79 3.52 -6.84
C VAL A 32 -1.93 4.62 -7.45
N GLY A 33 -0.60 4.40 -7.43
CA GLY A 33 0.43 5.19 -8.11
C GLY A 33 0.16 6.69 -8.16
N ASP A 34 -0.26 7.16 -9.35
CA ASP A 34 -0.42 8.57 -9.69
C ASP A 34 -1.89 8.96 -9.99
N ASP A 35 -2.80 8.00 -9.92
CA ASP A 35 -4.18 8.16 -10.39
C ASP A 35 -5.14 8.69 -9.32
N GLU A 36 -4.63 8.97 -8.11
CA GLU A 36 -5.44 9.41 -6.95
C GLU A 36 -6.64 8.49 -6.68
N LYS A 37 -6.49 7.20 -7.01
CA LYS A 37 -7.43 6.14 -6.65
C LYS A 37 -6.92 5.43 -5.42
N LEU A 38 -7.85 4.85 -4.68
CA LEU A 38 -7.56 3.94 -3.60
C LEU A 38 -7.67 2.50 -4.10
N SER A 39 -6.82 1.63 -3.58
CA SER A 39 -6.94 0.19 -3.73
C SER A 39 -7.09 -0.46 -2.38
N VAL A 40 -7.87 -1.54 -2.32
CA VAL A 40 -8.01 -2.36 -1.12
C VAL A 40 -7.73 -3.81 -1.47
N SER A 41 -6.82 -4.41 -0.72
CA SER A 41 -6.55 -5.85 -0.75
C SER A 41 -7.32 -6.52 0.37
N HIS A 42 -7.99 -7.63 0.05
CA HIS A 42 -8.59 -8.55 1.00
C HIS A 42 -7.94 -9.92 0.84
N PHE A 43 -7.48 -10.51 1.93
CA PHE A 43 -7.03 -11.90 1.96
C PHE A 43 -8.03 -12.76 2.72
N ASP A 44 -8.59 -13.75 2.03
CA ASP A 44 -9.47 -14.77 2.62
C ASP A 44 -8.63 -15.98 3.03
N TYR A 45 -8.44 -16.16 4.33
CA TYR A 45 -7.64 -17.26 4.89
C TYR A 45 -8.29 -18.63 4.75
N ARG A 46 -9.59 -18.73 4.46
CA ARG A 46 -10.27 -20.01 4.24
C ARG A 46 -10.03 -20.54 2.84
N SER A 47 -10.07 -19.63 1.86
CA SER A 47 -9.87 -19.99 0.45
C SER A 47 -8.44 -19.75 -0.03
N TYR A 48 -7.58 -19.10 0.76
CA TYR A 48 -6.26 -18.61 0.34
C TYR A 48 -6.36 -17.76 -0.93
N VAL A 49 -7.36 -16.89 -1.01
CA VAL A 49 -7.58 -16.01 -2.18
C VAL A 49 -7.40 -14.56 -1.76
N MET A 50 -6.47 -13.88 -2.43
CA MET A 50 -6.35 -12.42 -2.36
C MET A 50 -7.20 -11.78 -3.45
N ARG A 51 -7.94 -10.74 -3.10
CA ARG A 51 -8.75 -9.94 -4.02
C ARG A 51 -8.38 -8.48 -3.85
N ILE A 52 -8.21 -7.78 -4.98
CA ILE A 52 -7.93 -6.34 -5.00
C ILE A 52 -9.06 -5.63 -5.73
N TRP A 53 -9.59 -4.60 -5.09
CA TRP A 53 -10.51 -3.64 -5.71
C TRP A 53 -9.85 -2.28 -5.80
N VAL A 54 -10.31 -1.48 -6.76
CA VAL A 54 -9.88 -0.10 -6.97
C VAL A 54 -11.10 0.82 -6.92
N SER A 55 -10.93 2.01 -6.38
CA SER A 55 -11.97 3.03 -6.32
C SER A 55 -12.07 3.83 -7.62
N ASN A 56 -13.11 4.65 -7.71
CA ASN A 56 -13.06 5.83 -8.58
C ASN A 56 -11.93 6.79 -8.14
N LYS A 57 -11.56 7.72 -9.03
CA LYS A 57 -10.63 8.80 -8.68
C LYS A 57 -11.24 9.68 -7.59
N VAL A 58 -10.45 9.99 -6.57
CA VAL A 58 -10.91 10.71 -5.38
C VAL A 58 -11.18 12.19 -5.68
N GLU A 59 -10.37 12.85 -6.51
CA GLU A 59 -10.56 14.27 -6.84
C GLU A 59 -11.78 14.54 -7.73
N GLU A 60 -12.06 13.65 -8.68
CA GLU A 60 -13.12 13.87 -9.68
C GLU A 60 -14.53 13.58 -9.13
N ALA A 61 -14.64 12.82 -8.05
CA ALA A 61 -15.92 12.34 -7.54
C ALA A 61 -16.34 12.99 -6.23
N LYS A 62 -17.62 13.34 -6.12
CA LYS A 62 -18.22 13.84 -4.85
C LYS A 62 -18.11 12.84 -3.70
N ASP A 63 -18.20 11.55 -4.03
CA ASP A 63 -18.14 10.44 -3.08
C ASP A 63 -17.22 9.33 -3.59
N LEU A 64 -16.50 8.71 -2.64
CA LEU A 64 -15.71 7.52 -2.92
C LEU A 64 -16.63 6.33 -3.19
N SER A 65 -16.47 5.71 -4.35
CA SER A 65 -17.14 4.47 -4.75
C SER A 65 -16.12 3.45 -5.22
N TRP A 66 -16.42 2.17 -4.99
CA TRP A 66 -15.57 1.07 -5.44
C TRP A 66 -16.07 0.53 -6.75
N ARG A 67 -15.15 0.11 -7.63
CA ARG A 67 -15.53 -0.69 -8.79
C ARG A 67 -16.12 -2.00 -8.29
N SER A 68 -17.23 -2.42 -8.89
CA SER A 68 -17.92 -3.66 -8.55
C SER A 68 -17.04 -4.89 -8.81
N ASP A 69 -16.19 -4.79 -9.83
CA ASP A 69 -15.36 -5.90 -10.27
C ASP A 69 -14.03 -5.94 -9.50
N VAL A 70 -13.64 -7.15 -9.14
CA VAL A 70 -12.30 -7.43 -8.61
C VAL A 70 -11.30 -7.22 -9.73
N VAL A 71 -10.33 -6.31 -9.52
CA VAL A 71 -9.34 -5.95 -10.54
C VAL A 71 -8.23 -7.00 -10.63
N LEU A 72 -7.85 -7.56 -9.48
CA LEU A 72 -6.90 -8.68 -9.41
C LEU A 72 -7.39 -9.71 -8.38
N LYS A 73 -7.42 -10.98 -8.81
CA LYS A 73 -7.68 -12.14 -7.96
C LYS A 73 -6.49 -13.07 -8.02
N VAL A 74 -5.91 -13.38 -6.88
CA VAL A 74 -4.76 -14.30 -6.76
C VAL A 74 -5.18 -15.49 -5.92
N ASP A 75 -5.13 -16.68 -6.51
CA ASP A 75 -5.38 -17.94 -5.82
C ASP A 75 -4.06 -18.54 -5.35
N PHE A 76 -3.78 -18.39 -4.05
CA PHE A 76 -2.52 -18.83 -3.46
C PHE A 76 -2.41 -20.35 -3.33
N ASN A 77 -3.50 -21.11 -3.47
CA ASN A 77 -3.43 -22.57 -3.51
C ASN A 77 -2.59 -23.06 -4.69
N LYS A 78 -2.54 -22.30 -5.79
CA LYS A 78 -1.69 -22.58 -6.95
C LYS A 78 -0.20 -22.53 -6.61
N PHE A 79 0.17 -21.90 -5.50
CA PHE A 79 1.55 -21.66 -5.07
C PHE A 79 1.89 -22.33 -3.73
N ILE A 80 1.06 -23.26 -3.25
CA ILE A 80 1.27 -23.97 -1.97
C ILE A 80 2.66 -24.62 -1.86
N TRP A 81 3.23 -25.07 -2.98
CA TRP A 81 4.56 -25.67 -3.04
C TRP A 81 5.72 -24.67 -2.98
N LYS A 82 5.44 -23.36 -3.09
CA LYS A 82 6.43 -22.29 -3.17
C LYS A 82 6.42 -21.35 -1.95
N VAL A 83 5.45 -21.52 -1.05
CA VAL A 83 5.19 -20.57 0.04
C VAL A 83 4.98 -21.34 1.33
N ASP A 84 5.72 -20.95 2.36
CA ASP A 84 5.46 -21.38 3.72
C ASP A 84 4.17 -20.68 4.21
N PHE A 85 3.04 -21.38 4.20
CA PHE A 85 1.70 -20.81 4.48
C PHE A 85 1.34 -20.72 5.96
N ASP A 86 2.31 -20.89 6.86
CA ASP A 86 2.06 -21.17 8.28
C ASP A 86 1.27 -20.06 9.01
N ILE A 87 1.26 -18.83 8.46
CA ILE A 87 0.20 -17.81 8.51
C ILE A 87 0.72 -16.60 7.70
N MET A 88 -0.13 -15.95 6.90
CA MET A 88 0.23 -14.77 6.09
C MET A 88 -0.57 -13.53 6.50
N TYR A 89 0.03 -12.63 7.27
CA TYR A 89 -0.57 -11.33 7.59
C TYR A 89 -0.09 -10.27 6.60
N VAL A 90 -0.97 -9.79 5.72
CA VAL A 90 -0.62 -8.77 4.73
C VAL A 90 -0.60 -7.42 5.44
N GLU A 91 0.55 -6.76 5.48
CA GLU A 91 0.72 -5.50 6.22
C GLU A 91 0.59 -4.27 5.31
N SER A 92 1.13 -4.39 4.10
CA SER A 92 1.11 -3.31 3.11
C SER A 92 1.24 -3.90 1.71
N PHE A 93 0.67 -3.20 0.73
CA PHE A 93 0.81 -3.57 -0.66
C PHE A 93 0.82 -2.33 -1.54
N LEU A 94 1.38 -2.47 -2.73
CA LEU A 94 1.25 -1.52 -3.84
C LEU A 94 0.65 -2.28 -5.02
N PHE A 95 -0.33 -1.67 -5.67
CA PHE A 95 -0.99 -2.26 -6.82
C PHE A 95 -0.75 -1.42 -8.08
N ASP A 96 -0.31 -2.12 -9.12
CA ASP A 96 -0.17 -1.60 -10.47
C ASP A 96 -1.41 -2.04 -11.28
N GLU A 97 -2.31 -1.09 -11.54
CA GLU A 97 -3.56 -1.33 -12.26
C GLU A 97 -3.31 -1.71 -13.73
N GLU A 98 -2.27 -1.16 -14.37
CA GLU A 98 -1.95 -1.39 -15.77
C GLU A 98 -1.40 -2.80 -15.99
N ASN A 99 -0.43 -3.19 -15.18
CA ASN A 99 0.20 -4.50 -15.28
C ASN A 99 -0.54 -5.61 -14.52
N LYS A 100 -1.58 -5.25 -13.74
CA LYS A 100 -2.34 -6.16 -12.87
C LYS A 100 -1.44 -7.00 -11.95
N VAL A 101 -0.45 -6.35 -11.38
CA VAL A 101 0.47 -6.94 -10.41
C VAL A 101 0.45 -6.16 -9.11
N ALA A 102 0.66 -6.86 -7.99
CA ALA A 102 0.84 -6.22 -6.70
C ALA A 102 2.17 -6.62 -6.08
N ILE A 103 2.84 -5.66 -5.47
CA ILE A 103 3.92 -5.91 -4.51
C ILE A 103 3.27 -5.93 -3.14
N SER A 104 3.46 -7.02 -2.39
CA SER A 104 2.87 -7.17 -1.06
C SER A 104 3.94 -7.55 -0.06
N CYS A 105 3.78 -7.01 1.15
CA CYS A 105 4.57 -7.32 2.33
C CYS A 105 3.71 -8.09 3.31
N ASP A 106 4.26 -9.19 3.82
CA ASP A 106 3.61 -9.94 4.90
C ASP A 106 4.57 -10.24 6.05
N LEU A 107 3.96 -10.71 7.14
CA LEU A 107 4.63 -11.45 8.20
C LEU A 107 4.29 -12.93 8.06
N GLY A 108 5.28 -13.72 7.64
CA GLY A 108 5.20 -15.18 7.64
C GLY A 108 5.72 -15.76 8.96
N LEU A 109 5.04 -16.77 9.49
CA LEU A 109 5.60 -17.63 10.54
C LEU A 109 6.47 -18.72 9.89
N VAL A 110 7.73 -18.81 10.30
CA VAL A 110 8.69 -19.83 9.86
C VAL A 110 9.45 -20.28 11.09
N GLU A 111 9.35 -21.56 11.44
CA GLU A 111 10.04 -22.15 12.61
C GLU A 111 9.73 -21.38 13.91
N ASP A 112 8.44 -21.08 14.15
CA ASP A 112 7.95 -20.27 15.29
C ASP A 112 8.44 -18.80 15.34
N GLU A 113 9.12 -18.33 14.30
CA GLU A 113 9.58 -16.95 14.17
C GLU A 113 8.81 -16.17 13.11
N LYS A 114 8.37 -14.95 13.45
CA LYS A 114 7.83 -13.99 12.48
C LYS A 114 8.95 -13.43 11.63
N LYS A 115 8.87 -13.62 10.31
CA LYS A 115 9.83 -13.10 9.34
C LYS A 115 9.07 -12.27 8.30
N ALA A 116 9.57 -11.06 8.03
CA ALA A 116 9.05 -10.22 6.96
C ALA A 116 9.34 -10.86 5.60
N ARG A 117 8.35 -10.86 4.72
CA ARG A 117 8.53 -11.25 3.32
C ARG A 117 7.99 -10.16 2.42
N ILE A 118 8.61 -10.02 1.26
CA ILE A 118 8.12 -9.18 0.17
C ILE A 118 7.99 -10.09 -1.04
N TYR A 119 6.84 -10.03 -1.70
CA TYR A 119 6.56 -10.80 -2.88
C TYR A 119 5.79 -10.00 -3.92
N ILE A 120 5.96 -10.40 -5.17
CA ILE A 120 5.22 -9.89 -6.32
C ILE A 120 4.19 -10.95 -6.70
N VAL A 121 2.93 -10.53 -6.81
CA VAL A 121 1.80 -11.38 -7.18
C VAL A 121 1.05 -10.85 -8.39
N GLY A 122 0.54 -11.79 -9.18
CA GLY A 122 -0.41 -11.59 -10.26
C GLY A 122 -1.33 -12.80 -10.35
N GLU A 123 -2.24 -12.84 -11.32
CA GLU A 123 -3.28 -13.88 -11.42
C GLU A 123 -2.72 -15.32 -11.41
N ASP A 124 -1.60 -15.53 -12.09
CA ASP A 124 -0.87 -16.81 -12.16
C ASP A 124 0.63 -16.64 -11.84
N MET A 125 0.97 -15.58 -11.11
CA MET A 125 2.36 -15.27 -10.76
C MET A 125 2.51 -15.12 -9.25
N PHE A 126 3.52 -15.79 -8.70
CA PHE A 126 4.02 -15.55 -7.36
C PHE A 126 5.55 -15.58 -7.39
N LYS A 127 6.17 -14.49 -6.93
CA LYS A 127 7.63 -14.39 -6.81
C LYS A 127 7.98 -13.72 -5.50
N GLN A 128 8.54 -14.48 -4.56
CA GLN A 128 9.17 -13.91 -3.37
C GLN A 128 10.46 -13.19 -3.78
N VAL A 129 10.56 -11.90 -3.44
CA VAL A 129 11.72 -11.06 -3.76
C VAL A 129 12.58 -10.77 -2.53
N TYR A 130 12.01 -10.91 -1.33
CA TYR A 130 12.72 -10.74 -0.07
C TYR A 130 12.15 -11.65 1.01
N LYS A 131 13.03 -12.19 1.85
CA LYS A 131 12.69 -12.90 3.09
C LYS A 131 13.72 -12.48 4.14
N SER A 132 13.24 -11.93 5.25
CA SER A 132 14.10 -11.58 6.37
C SER A 132 14.75 -12.83 6.94
N THR A 133 16.05 -12.76 7.20
CA THR A 133 16.80 -13.79 7.94
C THR A 133 16.70 -13.60 9.45
N VAL A 134 16.29 -12.41 9.89
CA VAL A 134 16.15 -12.05 11.31
C VAL A 134 14.68 -12.03 11.68
N LYS A 135 14.39 -12.48 12.90
CA LYS A 135 13.07 -12.35 13.52
C LYS A 135 12.65 -10.88 13.56
N VAL A 136 11.48 -10.60 13.02
CA VAL A 136 10.86 -9.28 13.05
C VAL A 136 10.20 -9.09 14.40
N THR A 137 10.53 -8.00 15.09
CA THR A 137 9.79 -7.56 16.26
C THR A 137 8.59 -6.71 15.83
N HIS A 138 7.72 -6.34 16.77
CA HIS A 138 6.61 -5.41 16.49
C HIS A 138 7.06 -4.05 15.94
N LEU A 139 8.35 -3.70 16.05
CA LEU A 139 8.90 -2.43 15.57
C LEU A 139 9.46 -2.51 14.14
N ASP A 140 9.69 -3.73 13.61
CA ASP A 140 10.37 -3.93 12.32
C ASP A 140 9.40 -4.32 11.19
N TRP A 141 8.15 -3.83 11.27
CA TRP A 141 7.10 -4.22 10.33
C TRP A 141 7.40 -3.75 8.90
N PRO A 142 7.39 -4.66 7.92
CA PRO A 142 7.72 -4.33 6.56
C PRO A 142 6.62 -3.45 5.96
N ARG A 143 7.01 -2.29 5.42
CA ARG A 143 6.07 -1.37 4.79
C ARG A 143 6.51 -0.99 3.40
N VAL A 144 5.67 -1.30 2.40
CA VAL A 144 5.80 -0.70 1.07
C VAL A 144 5.07 0.62 1.06
N ILE A 145 5.73 1.67 0.60
CA ILE A 145 5.15 3.00 0.44
C ILE A 145 5.37 3.47 -0.99
N THR A 146 4.35 4.09 -1.58
CA THR A 146 4.52 4.88 -2.81
C THR A 146 5.13 6.22 -2.41
N TYR A 147 6.32 6.52 -2.94
CA TYR A 147 6.89 7.86 -2.85
C TYR A 147 6.61 8.59 -4.16
N VAL A 148 5.56 9.41 -4.18
CA VAL A 148 5.36 10.40 -5.24
C VAL A 148 5.97 11.70 -4.72
N PRO A 149 7.19 12.08 -5.14
CA PRO A 149 7.73 13.39 -4.80
C PRO A 149 6.80 14.44 -5.42
N SER A 150 6.04 15.15 -4.59
CA SER A 150 5.43 16.38 -5.06
C SER A 150 6.57 17.30 -5.49
N LEU A 151 6.49 17.85 -6.70
CA LEU A 151 7.35 18.94 -7.17
C LEU A 151 6.97 20.22 -6.40
N VAL A 152 7.13 20.21 -5.08
CA VAL A 152 7.19 21.45 -4.32
C VAL A 152 8.44 22.17 -4.82
N ARG A 153 8.24 23.22 -5.62
CA ARG A 153 9.30 24.14 -5.97
C ARG A 153 9.83 24.73 -4.67
N ILE A 154 10.93 24.18 -4.16
CA ILE A 154 11.69 24.77 -3.08
C ILE A 154 12.04 26.17 -3.58
N GLN A 155 11.52 27.21 -2.93
CA GLN A 155 11.88 28.57 -3.27
C GLN A 155 13.37 28.73 -3.00
N GLU A 156 14.17 28.80 -4.06
CA GLU A 156 15.56 29.23 -3.95
C GLU A 156 15.56 30.62 -3.34
N SER A 157 16.10 30.75 -2.13
CA SER A 157 16.34 32.05 -1.54
C SER A 157 17.35 32.77 -2.43
N THR A 158 16.90 33.83 -3.08
CA THR A 158 17.77 34.65 -3.93
C THR A 158 18.88 35.23 -3.03
N PRO A 159 20.17 35.06 -3.36
CA PRO A 159 21.23 35.66 -2.57
C PRO A 159 21.05 37.19 -2.60
N LYS A 160 20.83 37.81 -1.44
CA LYS A 160 20.86 39.27 -1.31
C LYS A 160 22.26 39.74 -1.72
N GLY A 161 22.36 40.35 -2.90
CA GLY A 161 23.61 40.94 -3.37
C GLY A 161 24.16 41.92 -2.34
N GLU A 162 25.36 41.62 -1.84
CA GLU A 162 26.10 42.53 -0.97
C GLU A 162 26.42 43.82 -1.74
N LYS A 163 25.91 44.96 -1.24
CA LYS A 163 26.32 46.28 -1.73
C LYS A 163 27.79 46.51 -1.36
N LYS A 164 28.70 46.38 -2.34
CA LYS A 164 30.09 46.84 -2.24
C LYS A 164 30.11 48.32 -1.83
N ARG A 165 30.52 48.61 -0.60
CA ARG A 165 30.87 49.97 -0.17
C ARG A 165 32.20 50.34 -0.83
N ARG A 166 32.20 51.38 -1.66
CA ARG A 166 33.42 52.01 -2.18
C ARG A 166 34.07 52.79 -1.03
N PHE A 167 35.30 52.44 -0.67
CA PHE A 167 36.16 53.30 0.14
C PHE A 167 36.92 54.23 -0.80
N ALA A 168 36.74 55.54 -0.64
CA ALA A 168 37.59 56.56 -1.25
C ALA A 168 38.83 56.74 -0.36
N LEU A 169 40.01 56.68 -0.97
CA LEU A 169 41.28 57.04 -0.34
C LEU A 169 41.41 58.57 -0.40
N THR A 170 41.71 59.18 0.75
CA THR A 170 42.35 60.49 0.86
C THR A 170 43.63 60.31 1.66
#